data_AF-A0A2E5ES39-F1
#
_entry.id   AF-A0A2E5ES39-F1
#
_cell.length_a   1.000
_cell.length_b   1.000
_cell.length_c   1.000
_cell.angle_alpha   90.00
_cell.angle_beta   90.00
_cell.angle_gamma   90.00
#
_symmetry.space_group_name_H-M   'P 1'
#
loop_
_entity.id
_entity.type
_entity.pdbx_description
1 polymer ?
#
loop_
_entity_poly.entity_id
_entity_poly.type
_entity_poly.pdbx_seq_one_letter_code
_entity_poly.pdbx_strand_id
1 'polypeptide(L)'
;MLFLLSNYKFLKVAPTEGQLFYWADILVPHVDYYINDVAMSSFKNFDDRELRLILGNYVSYNFDKYNRQMLVGAILNVLGEMESDNTDLASLRIKLGREYSEPSLSDVPKDKTPAKSRTASTAGRSSGQRAVIFEYAEKAWVELGKPTDLSIIRKMRIDVMNELEQIGVKRTTASTTLGAWQKNLNLD
;
A
#
# COMPACT_ATOMS: atom_id res chain seq x y z
N MET A 1 -19.97 7.29 -13.49
CA MET A 1 -20.30 6.43 -12.35
C MET A 1 -19.03 6.28 -11.52
N LEU A 2 -19.11 6.62 -10.24
CA LEU A 2 -18.00 6.59 -9.29
C LEU A 2 -18.38 5.66 -8.15
N PHE A 3 -17.40 5.10 -7.43
CA PHE A 3 -17.63 4.25 -6.27
C PHE A 3 -16.82 4.70 -5.05
N LEU A 4 -17.35 4.38 -3.87
CA LEU A 4 -16.69 4.50 -2.56
C LEU A 4 -16.35 3.10 -2.05
N LEU A 5 -15.07 2.88 -1.72
CA LEU A 5 -14.54 1.63 -1.18
C LEU A 5 -13.92 1.87 0.20
N SER A 6 -14.21 1.01 1.18
CA SER A 6 -13.49 0.97 2.46
C SER A 6 -13.35 -0.46 2.94
N ASN A 7 -12.20 -0.80 3.56
CA ASN A 7 -11.88 -2.17 3.99
C ASN A 7 -12.11 -3.22 2.89
N TYR A 8 -11.73 -2.88 1.64
CA TYR A 8 -11.93 -3.69 0.45
C TYR A 8 -13.40 -4.05 0.15
N LYS A 9 -14.36 -3.25 0.65
CA LYS A 9 -15.79 -3.39 0.36
C LYS A 9 -16.33 -2.11 -0.29
N PHE A 10 -17.00 -2.24 -1.43
CA PHE A 10 -17.79 -1.17 -2.03
C PHE A 10 -18.96 -0.82 -1.13
N LEU A 11 -19.01 0.43 -0.71
CA LEU A 11 -20.05 0.97 0.15
C LEU A 11 -21.14 1.65 -0.65
N LYS A 12 -20.76 2.34 -1.74
CA LYS A 12 -21.68 3.19 -2.48
C LYS A 12 -21.21 3.41 -3.91
N VAL A 13 -22.16 3.63 -4.81
CA VAL A 13 -21.94 4.08 -6.20
C VAL A 13 -22.78 5.33 -6.40
N ALA A 14 -22.22 6.36 -7.05
CA ALA A 14 -22.94 7.60 -7.33
C ALA A 14 -22.47 8.26 -8.65
N PRO A 15 -23.27 9.17 -9.24
CA PRO A 15 -22.90 9.90 -10.45
C PRO A 15 -21.70 10.84 -10.29
N THR A 16 -21.57 11.52 -9.14
CA THR A 16 -20.59 12.59 -8.92
C THR A 16 -19.73 12.36 -7.67
N GLU A 17 -18.54 12.96 -7.69
CA GLU A 17 -17.57 12.83 -6.60
C GLU A 17 -18.07 13.49 -5.32
N GLY A 18 -18.69 14.67 -5.43
CA GLY A 18 -19.31 15.36 -4.29
C GLY A 18 -20.34 14.52 -3.56
N GLN A 19 -21.16 13.73 -4.28
CA GLN A 19 -22.10 12.81 -3.64
C GLN A 19 -21.36 11.74 -2.84
N LEU A 20 -20.26 11.21 -3.37
CA LEU A 20 -19.47 10.20 -2.66
C LEU A 20 -18.71 10.77 -1.47
N PHE A 21 -18.24 12.02 -1.50
CA PHE A 21 -17.64 12.65 -0.32
C PHE A 21 -18.66 12.84 0.80
N TYR A 22 -19.88 13.27 0.47
CA TYR A 22 -20.97 13.30 1.43
C TYR A 22 -21.24 11.90 2.00
N TRP A 23 -21.33 10.88 1.14
CA TRP A 23 -21.53 9.51 1.59
C TRP A 23 -20.35 8.97 2.41
N ALA A 24 -19.12 9.36 2.11
CA ALA A 24 -17.94 8.97 2.88
C ALA A 24 -18.05 9.52 4.30
N ASP A 25 -18.30 10.83 4.46
CA ASP A 25 -18.47 11.45 5.77
C ASP A 25 -19.67 10.88 6.56
N ILE A 26 -20.72 10.43 5.88
CA ILE A 26 -21.91 9.81 6.50
C ILE A 26 -21.64 8.35 6.92
N LEU A 27 -20.98 7.56 6.07
CA LEU A 27 -20.89 6.10 6.22
C LEU A 27 -19.59 5.64 6.88
N VAL A 28 -18.50 6.38 6.70
CA VAL A 28 -17.15 6.04 7.16
C VAL A 28 -16.44 7.32 7.61
N PRO A 29 -16.67 7.77 8.86
CA PRO A 29 -16.08 9.01 9.38
C PRO A 29 -14.55 8.93 9.65
N HIS A 30 -13.82 8.02 8.99
CA HIS A 30 -12.38 7.77 9.20
C HIS A 30 -11.62 7.55 7.87
N VAL A 31 -10.29 7.72 7.93
CA VAL A 31 -9.36 8.11 6.85
C VAL A 31 -9.07 7.02 5.80
N ASP A 32 -9.62 5.81 5.90
CA ASP A 32 -9.28 4.69 5.01
C ASP A 32 -10.41 4.37 4.00
N TYR A 33 -10.70 5.33 3.12
CA TYR A 33 -11.61 5.12 2.00
C TYR A 33 -10.99 5.53 0.66
N TYR A 34 -11.50 4.93 -0.43
CA TYR A 34 -11.12 5.26 -1.80
C TYR A 34 -12.35 5.68 -2.57
N ILE A 35 -12.28 6.84 -3.20
CA ILE A 35 -13.26 7.27 -4.20
C ILE A 35 -12.58 7.19 -5.56
N ASN A 36 -13.23 6.51 -6.51
CA ASN A 36 -12.68 6.37 -7.84
C ASN A 36 -13.78 6.16 -8.90
N ASP A 37 -13.43 6.33 -10.17
CA ASP A 37 -14.33 6.02 -11.27
C ASP A 37 -14.28 4.53 -11.64
N VAL A 38 -15.26 4.10 -12.43
CA VAL A 38 -15.40 2.72 -12.89
C VAL A 38 -14.49 2.44 -14.11
N ALA A 39 -13.42 3.22 -14.32
CA ALA A 39 -12.46 2.97 -15.39
C ALA A 39 -11.49 1.84 -15.03
N MET A 40 -11.04 1.08 -16.03
CA MET A 40 -10.07 0.00 -15.82
C MET A 40 -8.74 0.51 -15.22
N SER A 41 -8.38 1.76 -15.49
CA SER A 41 -7.19 2.43 -14.93
C SER A 41 -7.29 2.70 -13.43
N SER A 42 -8.50 2.80 -12.90
CA SER A 42 -8.75 3.20 -11.51
C SER A 42 -8.37 2.13 -10.51
N PHE A 43 -8.26 0.89 -11.00
CA PHE A 43 -7.77 -0.24 -10.23
C PHE A 43 -6.24 -0.38 -10.23
N LYS A 44 -5.48 0.47 -10.93
CA LYS A 44 -4.00 0.41 -10.97
C LYS A 44 -3.34 0.49 -9.59
N ASN A 45 -3.98 1.19 -8.65
CA ASN A 45 -3.49 1.39 -7.29
C ASN A 45 -3.67 0.18 -6.37
N PHE A 46 -4.42 -0.84 -6.81
CA PHE A 46 -4.64 -2.08 -6.05
C PHE A 46 -3.77 -3.20 -6.61
N ASP A 47 -3.07 -3.93 -5.74
CA ASP A 47 -2.38 -5.14 -6.14
C ASP A 47 -3.35 -6.32 -6.34
N ASP A 48 -2.88 -7.42 -6.94
CA ASP A 48 -3.76 -8.56 -7.25
C ASP A 48 -4.30 -9.27 -5.98
N ARG A 49 -3.64 -9.11 -4.82
CA ARG A 49 -4.17 -9.63 -3.55
C ARG A 49 -5.33 -8.76 -3.08
N GLU A 50 -5.18 -7.44 -3.16
CA GLU A 50 -6.22 -6.47 -2.82
C GLU A 50 -7.45 -6.64 -3.72
N LEU A 51 -7.26 -6.81 -5.04
CA LEU A 51 -8.36 -7.08 -5.98
C LEU A 51 -9.11 -8.38 -5.63
N ARG A 52 -8.40 -9.44 -5.20
CA ARG A 52 -9.04 -10.68 -4.75
C ARG A 52 -9.79 -10.51 -3.44
N LEU A 53 -9.27 -9.71 -2.50
CA LEU A 53 -9.97 -9.37 -1.26
C LEU A 53 -11.26 -8.61 -1.55
N ILE A 54 -11.23 -7.67 -2.52
CA ILE A 54 -12.42 -6.97 -2.96
C ILE A 54 -13.47 -7.96 -3.46
N LEU A 55 -13.12 -8.84 -4.41
CA LEU A 55 -14.06 -9.85 -4.92
C LEU A 55 -14.56 -10.81 -3.84
N GLY A 56 -13.68 -11.23 -2.94
CA GLY A 56 -14.02 -12.14 -1.84
C GLY A 56 -15.10 -11.59 -0.89
N ASN A 57 -15.31 -10.27 -0.86
CA ASN A 57 -16.41 -9.65 -0.10
C ASN A 57 -17.79 -9.79 -0.77
N TYR A 58 -17.86 -10.19 -2.04
CA TYR A 58 -19.12 -10.26 -2.82
C TYR A 58 -19.44 -11.66 -3.31
N VAL A 59 -18.42 -12.48 -3.55
CA VAL A 59 -18.58 -13.78 -4.21
C VAL A 59 -17.72 -14.82 -3.51
N SER A 60 -18.35 -15.91 -3.09
CA SER A 60 -17.66 -17.07 -2.52
C SER A 60 -17.07 -17.94 -3.63
N TYR A 61 -15.98 -17.45 -4.24
CA TYR A 61 -15.28 -18.12 -5.33
C TYR A 61 -13.76 -18.02 -5.17
N ASN A 62 -13.02 -19.02 -5.65
CA ASN A 62 -11.56 -19.01 -5.65
C ASN A 62 -11.02 -18.35 -6.93
N PHE A 63 -10.35 -17.21 -6.76
CA PHE A 63 -9.79 -16.39 -7.85
C PHE A 63 -8.29 -16.61 -8.11
N ASP A 64 -7.69 -17.71 -7.64
CA ASP A 64 -6.25 -17.98 -7.75
C ASP A 64 -5.78 -18.05 -9.21
N LYS A 65 -6.66 -18.55 -10.10
CA LYS A 65 -6.39 -18.67 -11.54
C LYS A 65 -6.66 -17.39 -12.32
N TYR A 66 -7.26 -16.38 -11.71
CA TYR A 66 -7.60 -15.14 -12.40
C TYR A 66 -6.34 -14.28 -12.56
N ASN A 67 -6.07 -13.86 -13.78
CA ASN A 67 -5.09 -12.82 -14.04
C ASN A 67 -5.70 -11.43 -13.69
N ARG A 68 -4.85 -10.41 -13.62
CA ARG A 68 -5.28 -9.05 -13.24
C ARG A 68 -6.45 -8.51 -14.08
N GLN A 69 -6.45 -8.72 -15.40
CA GLN A 69 -7.53 -8.23 -16.26
C GLN A 69 -8.86 -8.92 -15.93
N MET A 70 -8.83 -10.23 -15.66
CA MET A 70 -10.01 -10.98 -15.22
C MET A 70 -10.51 -10.52 -13.85
N LEU A 71 -9.59 -10.25 -12.90
CA LEU A 71 -9.97 -9.70 -11.58
C LEU A 71 -10.66 -8.34 -11.72
N VAL A 72 -10.06 -7.42 -12.50
CA VAL A 72 -10.66 -6.10 -12.74
C VAL A 72 -11.99 -6.22 -13.47
N GLY A 73 -12.09 -7.08 -14.49
CA GLY A 73 -13.35 -7.33 -15.19
C GLY A 73 -14.46 -7.84 -14.27
N ALA A 74 -14.14 -8.78 -13.37
CA ALA A 74 -15.09 -9.28 -12.38
C ALA A 74 -15.53 -8.17 -11.39
N ILE A 75 -14.60 -7.32 -10.96
CA ILE A 75 -14.92 -6.17 -10.10
C ILE A 75 -15.83 -5.18 -10.82
N LEU A 76 -15.56 -4.88 -12.09
CA LEU A 76 -16.41 -4.02 -12.91
C LEU A 76 -17.81 -4.61 -13.07
N ASN A 77 -17.94 -5.93 -13.18
CA ASN A 77 -19.24 -6.59 -13.20
C ASN A 77 -20.00 -6.38 -11.87
N VAL A 78 -19.33 -6.60 -10.73
CA VAL A 78 -19.92 -6.32 -9.40
C VAL A 78 -20.39 -4.87 -9.30
N LEU A 79 -19.56 -3.91 -9.71
CA LEU A 79 -19.92 -2.49 -9.71
C LEU A 79 -21.05 -2.14 -10.67
N GLY A 80 -21.15 -2.84 -11.80
CA GLY A 80 -22.24 -2.69 -12.77
C GLY A 80 -23.58 -3.21 -12.27
N GLU A 81 -23.56 -4.17 -11.33
CA GLU A 81 -24.75 -4.71 -10.67
C GLU A 81 -25.21 -3.85 -9.47
N MET A 82 -24.36 -2.95 -8.97
CA MET A 82 -24.71 -2.06 -7.85
C MET A 82 -25.64 -0.93 -8.31
N GLU A 83 -26.68 -0.66 -7.53
CA GLU A 83 -27.57 0.47 -7.77
C GLU A 83 -26.86 1.81 -7.49
N SER A 84 -26.83 2.68 -8.50
CA SER A 84 -26.27 4.03 -8.39
C SER A 84 -27.21 4.93 -7.58
N ASP A 85 -26.71 5.48 -6.47
CA ASP A 85 -27.43 6.42 -5.64
C ASP A 85 -27.44 7.81 -6.29
N ASN A 86 -28.63 8.26 -6.67
CA ASN A 86 -28.83 9.55 -7.35
C ASN A 86 -29.33 10.65 -6.42
N THR A 87 -29.21 10.48 -5.09
CA THR A 87 -29.59 11.52 -4.12
C THR A 87 -28.84 12.82 -4.42
N ASP A 88 -29.56 13.93 -4.54
CA ASP A 88 -28.97 15.21 -4.89
C ASP A 88 -28.09 15.77 -3.75
N LEU A 89 -27.15 16.65 -4.11
CA LEU A 89 -26.19 17.21 -3.16
C LEU A 89 -26.85 18.04 -2.05
N ALA A 90 -27.97 18.72 -2.31
CA ALA A 90 -28.64 19.52 -1.29
C ALA A 90 -29.26 18.63 -0.22
N SER A 91 -29.90 17.53 -0.64
CA SER A 91 -30.41 16.49 0.27
C SER A 91 -29.29 15.85 1.10
N LEU A 92 -28.14 15.55 0.47
CA LEU A 92 -26.98 14.99 1.17
C LEU A 92 -26.37 15.99 2.17
N ARG A 93 -26.31 17.28 1.82
CA ARG A 93 -25.86 18.34 2.70
C ARG A 93 -26.77 18.49 3.93
N ILE A 94 -28.08 18.48 3.72
CA ILE A 94 -29.05 18.50 4.82
C ILE A 94 -28.86 17.27 5.72
N LYS A 95 -28.63 16.11 5.12
CA LYS A 95 -28.42 14.84 5.84
C LYS A 95 -27.14 14.83 6.67
N LEU A 96 -26.03 15.35 6.14
CA LEU A 96 -24.76 15.44 6.86
C LEU A 96 -24.76 16.58 7.89
N GLY A 97 -25.53 17.65 7.65
CA GLY A 97 -25.62 18.81 8.54
C GLY A 97 -24.41 19.76 8.49
N ARG A 98 -23.45 19.49 7.59
CA ARG A 98 -22.26 20.31 7.30
C ARG A 98 -21.80 20.07 5.87
N GLU A 99 -20.87 20.88 5.37
CA GLU A 99 -20.15 20.56 4.14
C GLU A 99 -19.28 19.31 4.34
N TYR A 100 -19.14 18.52 3.27
CA TYR A 100 -18.30 17.33 3.29
C TYR A 100 -16.83 17.72 3.45
N SER A 101 -16.07 16.80 4.03
CA SER A 101 -14.63 16.91 4.17
C SER A 101 -13.98 16.47 2.86
N GLU A 102 -13.38 17.39 2.11
CA GLU A 102 -12.51 16.99 1.00
C GLU A 102 -11.31 16.24 1.56
N PRO A 103 -10.95 15.06 1.01
CA PRO A 103 -9.71 14.40 1.40
C PRO A 103 -8.56 15.35 1.10
N SER A 104 -7.60 15.49 2.03
CA SER A 104 -6.44 16.30 1.72
C SER A 104 -5.74 15.67 0.50
N LEU A 105 -5.27 16.48 -0.45
CA LEU A 105 -4.47 15.99 -1.60
C LEU A 105 -3.24 15.15 -1.16
N SER A 106 -2.87 15.23 0.12
CA SER A 106 -1.83 14.44 0.78
C SER A 106 -2.26 13.01 1.14
N ASP A 107 -3.58 12.79 1.29
CA ASP A 107 -4.23 11.54 1.68
C ASP A 107 -4.83 10.79 0.49
N VAL A 108 -4.87 11.39 -0.71
CA VAL A 108 -5.03 10.64 -1.94
C VAL A 108 -3.85 9.65 -1.99
N PRO A 109 -4.10 8.33 -2.02
CA PRO A 109 -3.04 7.34 -2.09
C PRO A 109 -2.16 7.69 -3.28
N LYS A 110 -0.95 8.17 -2.98
CA LYS A 110 0.08 8.41 -4.00
C LYS A 110 0.12 7.15 -4.84
N ASP A 111 -0.10 7.33 -6.14
CA ASP A 111 0.04 6.34 -7.20
C ASP A 111 1.00 5.27 -6.69
N LYS A 112 0.46 4.16 -6.16
CA LYS A 112 1.29 3.13 -5.53
C LYS A 112 2.02 2.57 -6.72
N THR A 113 3.18 3.16 -6.99
CA THR A 113 4.00 2.90 -8.17
C THR A 113 4.00 1.40 -8.30
N PRO A 114 3.45 0.85 -9.41
CA PRO A 114 3.00 -0.54 -9.44
C PRO A 114 4.14 -1.36 -8.88
N ALA A 115 3.84 -2.13 -7.82
CA ALA A 115 4.81 -3.03 -7.22
C ALA A 115 5.35 -3.85 -8.39
N LYS A 116 6.57 -3.48 -8.80
CA LYS A 116 7.17 -3.94 -10.05
C LYS A 116 7.07 -5.45 -9.99
N SER A 117 6.29 -6.03 -10.90
CA SER A 117 6.19 -7.48 -11.00
C SER A 117 7.61 -8.01 -10.90
N ARG A 118 7.88 -8.88 -9.92
CA ARG A 118 9.14 -9.62 -9.84
C ARG A 118 9.17 -10.60 -11.01
N THR A 119 9.23 -10.08 -12.22
CA THR A 119 9.88 -10.74 -13.33
C THR A 119 11.34 -10.79 -12.93
N ALA A 120 11.86 -12.00 -12.80
CA ALA A 120 13.28 -12.22 -12.72
C ALA A 120 13.92 -11.59 -13.98
N SER A 121 14.41 -10.36 -13.84
CA SER A 121 15.26 -9.72 -14.82
C SER A 121 16.48 -9.20 -14.08
N THR A 122 17.52 -10.03 -14.12
CA THR A 122 18.91 -9.68 -13.86
C THR A 122 19.25 -8.43 -14.68
N ALA A 123 19.38 -7.26 -14.05
CA ALA A 123 20.27 -6.17 -14.48
C ALA A 123 20.02 -4.89 -13.66
N GLY A 124 20.98 -4.58 -12.78
CA GLY A 124 21.62 -3.26 -12.73
C GLY A 124 20.88 -2.09 -12.07
N ARG A 125 21.52 -1.56 -11.01
CA ARG A 125 21.37 -0.21 -10.40
C ARG A 125 20.44 -0.07 -9.17
N SER A 126 20.58 -0.97 -8.22
CA SER A 126 20.41 -0.67 -6.77
C SER A 126 21.24 -1.58 -5.85
N SER A 127 22.10 -2.44 -6.42
CA SER A 127 22.93 -3.41 -5.69
C SER A 127 24.07 -2.76 -4.90
N GLY A 128 24.53 -1.57 -5.27
CA GLY A 128 25.72 -0.94 -4.67
C GLY A 128 25.57 -0.62 -3.19
N GLN A 129 24.61 0.22 -2.83
CA GLN A 129 24.44 0.66 -1.44
C GLN A 129 24.05 -0.51 -0.51
N ARG A 130 23.20 -1.43 -0.96
CA ARG A 130 22.84 -2.61 -0.17
C ARG A 130 24.04 -3.53 0.06
N ALA A 131 24.85 -3.77 -0.98
CA ALA A 131 26.06 -4.59 -0.85
C ALA A 131 27.05 -3.95 0.12
N VAL A 132 27.29 -2.65 0.01
CA VAL A 132 28.16 -1.89 0.93
C VAL A 132 27.64 -1.99 2.37
N ILE A 133 26.35 -1.77 2.60
CA ILE A 133 25.78 -1.88 3.96
C ILE A 133 25.92 -3.30 4.52
N PHE A 134 25.72 -4.33 3.69
CA PHE A 134 25.87 -5.73 4.11
C PHE A 134 27.33 -6.11 4.39
N GLU A 135 28.27 -5.58 3.62
CA GLU A 135 29.70 -5.79 3.83
C GLU A 135 30.17 -5.20 5.17
N TYR A 136 29.76 -3.97 5.49
CA TYR A 136 30.05 -3.36 6.78
C TYR A 136 29.40 -4.13 7.94
N ALA A 137 28.16 -4.59 7.75
CA ALA A 137 27.46 -5.40 8.75
C ALA A 137 28.17 -6.75 8.99
N GLU A 138 28.58 -7.45 7.94
CA GLU A 138 29.28 -8.73 8.03
C GLU A 138 30.65 -8.56 8.69
N LYS A 139 31.41 -7.52 8.31
CA LYS A 139 32.71 -7.21 8.91
C LYS A 139 32.58 -6.98 10.41
N ALA A 140 31.65 -6.10 10.83
CA ALA A 140 31.41 -5.81 12.24
C ALA A 140 30.91 -7.06 13.00
N TRP A 141 30.07 -7.89 12.37
CA TRP A 141 29.56 -9.13 12.96
C TRP A 141 30.66 -10.17 13.15
N VAL A 142 31.56 -10.32 12.18
CA VAL A 142 32.73 -11.21 12.27
C VAL A 142 33.74 -10.72 13.29
N GLU A 143 34.02 -9.41 13.35
CA GLU A 143 34.93 -8.81 14.34
C GLU A 143 34.45 -9.02 15.79
N LEU A 144 33.14 -9.03 16.01
CA LEU A 144 32.53 -9.34 17.31
C LEU A 144 32.40 -10.84 17.61
N GLY A 145 32.91 -11.71 16.74
CA GLY A 145 32.86 -13.17 16.93
C GLY A 145 31.51 -13.80 16.59
N LYS A 146 30.75 -13.18 15.67
CA LYS A 146 29.42 -13.62 15.22
C LYS A 146 28.41 -13.74 16.38
N PRO A 147 28.20 -12.65 17.14
CA PRO A 147 27.27 -12.67 18.27
C PRO A 147 25.86 -13.00 17.79
N THR A 148 25.15 -13.81 18.59
CA THR A 148 23.73 -14.12 18.41
C THR A 148 22.83 -13.35 19.39
N ASP A 149 23.44 -12.68 20.38
CA ASP A 149 22.74 -11.85 21.35
C ASP A 149 22.21 -10.56 20.70
N LEU A 150 20.89 -10.36 20.78
CA LEU A 150 20.18 -9.22 20.19
C LEU A 150 20.66 -7.86 20.72
N SER A 151 21.08 -7.77 21.98
CA SER A 151 21.61 -6.52 22.55
C SER A 151 22.97 -6.18 21.96
N ILE A 152 23.80 -7.17 21.66
CA ILE A 152 25.11 -6.98 21.01
C ILE A 152 24.90 -6.59 19.54
N ILE A 153 24.00 -7.30 18.84
CA ILE A 153 23.63 -7.01 17.44
C ILE A 153 23.05 -5.60 17.29
N ARG A 154 22.18 -5.16 18.22
CA ARG A 154 21.61 -3.80 18.19
C ARG A 154 22.67 -2.72 18.34
N LYS A 155 23.64 -2.88 19.24
CA LYS A 155 24.75 -1.94 19.40
C LYS A 155 25.61 -1.87 18.14
N MET A 156 26.01 -3.04 17.62
CA MET A 156 26.75 -3.15 16.36
C MET A 156 26.01 -2.47 15.19
N ARG A 157 24.69 -2.64 15.07
CA ARG A 157 23.91 -1.98 14.01
C ARG A 157 23.93 -0.46 14.13
N ILE A 158 23.93 0.10 15.34
CA ILE A 158 24.03 1.54 15.56
C ILE A 158 25.42 2.05 15.13
N ASP A 159 26.48 1.32 15.47
CA ASP A 159 27.85 1.69 15.12
C ASP A 159 28.07 1.65 13.60
N VAL A 160 27.61 0.57 12.95
CA VAL A 160 27.62 0.45 11.48
C VAL A 160 26.82 1.57 10.81
N MET A 161 25.69 1.99 11.39
CA MET A 161 24.92 3.13 10.87
C MET A 161 25.70 4.45 10.96
N ASN A 162 26.46 4.67 12.03
CA ASN A 162 27.28 5.88 12.18
C ASN A 162 28.43 5.92 11.15
N GLU A 163 29.07 4.78 10.88
CA GLU A 163 30.14 4.66 9.87
C GLU A 163 29.61 4.87 8.45
N LEU A 164 28.46 4.28 8.13
CA LEU A 164 27.81 4.43 6.83
C LEU A 164 27.34 5.88 6.57
N GLU A 165 26.96 6.60 7.62
CA GLU A 165 26.58 8.01 7.54
C GLU A 165 27.76 8.91 7.12
N GLN A 166 28.98 8.59 7.57
CA GLN A 166 30.19 9.33 7.19
C GLN A 166 30.55 9.22 5.70
N ILE A 167 30.16 8.11 5.05
CA ILE A 167 30.35 7.90 3.61
C ILE A 167 29.12 8.31 2.77
N GLY A 168 28.16 9.02 3.39
CA GLY A 168 27.00 9.60 2.72
C GLY A 168 25.79 8.67 2.58
N VAL A 169 25.75 7.53 3.27
CA VAL A 169 24.57 6.67 3.31
C VAL A 169 23.59 7.21 4.35
N LYS A 170 22.35 7.51 3.93
CA LYS A 170 21.31 7.96 4.86
C LYS A 170 21.05 6.92 5.94
N ARG A 171 20.98 7.39 7.19
CA ARG A 171 20.71 6.59 8.39
C ARG A 171 19.43 5.74 8.28
N THR A 172 18.38 6.27 7.67
CA THR A 172 17.11 5.54 7.43
C THR A 172 17.28 4.35 6.47
N THR A 173 18.07 4.53 5.41
CA THR A 173 18.43 3.49 4.43
C THR A 173 19.29 2.41 5.08
N ALA A 174 20.28 2.79 5.88
CA ALA A 174 21.13 1.87 6.62
C ALA A 174 20.32 1.04 7.64
N SER A 175 19.46 1.68 8.45
CA SER A 175 18.62 1.00 9.45
C SER A 175 17.72 -0.09 8.85
N THR A 176 17.02 0.25 7.77
CA THR A 176 16.11 -0.67 7.07
C THR A 176 16.87 -1.86 6.48
N THR A 177 18.03 -1.57 5.89
CA THR A 177 18.88 -2.58 5.24
C THR A 177 19.53 -3.51 6.25
N LEU A 178 20.02 -2.99 7.38
CA LEU A 178 20.55 -3.79 8.48
C LEU A 178 19.47 -4.66 9.15
N GLY A 179 18.22 -4.18 9.21
CA GLY A 179 17.09 -5.00 9.65
C GLY A 179 16.84 -6.19 8.71
N ALA A 180 16.96 -5.99 7.39
CA ALA A 180 16.88 -7.07 6.43
C ALA A 180 18.08 -8.03 6.49
N TRP A 181 19.29 -7.53 6.78
CA TRP A 181 20.48 -8.34 7.00
C TRP A 181 20.31 -9.26 8.22
N GLN A 182 19.86 -8.73 9.36
CA GLN A 182 19.61 -9.50 10.59
C GLN A 182 18.62 -10.66 10.33
N LYS A 183 17.55 -10.39 9.59
CA LYS A 183 16.58 -11.40 9.16
C LYS A 183 17.17 -12.49 8.27
N ASN A 184 18.05 -12.13 7.33
CA ASN A 184 18.69 -13.13 6.46
C ASN A 184 19.60 -14.09 7.24
N LEU A 185 20.12 -13.66 8.38
CA LEU A 185 20.95 -14.49 9.27
C LEU A 185 20.12 -15.26 10.32
N ASN A 186 18.77 -15.13 10.30
CA ASN A 186 17.87 -15.69 11.31
C ASN A 186 18.22 -15.26 12.74
N LEU A 187 18.66 -14.01 12.92
CA LEU A 187 19.03 -13.44 14.22
C LEU A 187 17.88 -12.62 14.83
N ASP A 188 16.63 -13.04 14.65
CA ASP A 188 15.42 -12.34 15.12
C ASP A 188 15.02 -12.72 16.56
#